data_AF-A0A0K2VEF0-F1
#
_entry.id   AF-A0A0K2VEF0-F1
#
_cell.length_a   1.000
_cell.length_b   1.000
_cell.length_c   1.000
_cell.angle_alpha   90.00
_cell.angle_beta   90.00
_cell.angle_gamma   90.00
#
_symmetry.space_group_name_H-M   'P 1'
#
loop_
_entity.id
_entity.type
_entity.pdbx_description
1 polymer ?
#
loop_
_entity_poly.entity_id
_entity_poly.type
_entity_poly.pdbx_seq_one_letter_code
_entity_poly.pdbx_strand_id
1 'polypeptide(L)'
;MNTLKSFVRNISERTEDRKVSSTTEVQNVEGFLCPQCMNPFESAEALHFHFNNDHINNDDTPNISMDYGDLEDESLDSRDKQSIYSEGSLQFPKTPSESDKLNGSVSDFSLSQSKLHLSKDECSRCIDLTQEHASQLTALETKVESMNQDLSRKNKEIDDQKHQLSQEVSYLKEIIQSKSDEIIVLKESVEDLKDNKNEFVQSESAKLSELSKKLEETQSLYGSQSKELNVLKKKYEDAKLEKEQLTCVNFEKEKKESSLEKIISELRSQVTQSEQDRGKLLKEIELGEGTNMALDQLKQENEQLSKQIKMEKSASQKLGEDLQSQISKLNQELIETKSKCLSLSDSLEESKEKVCSITSKYDALSATKEDVSLQLDSKEKVIADQNKKYKELQSKLNQASEKNLKIGIEKSKLIGKIEKLTKKVDDLVKSMEDTEGQLNEKVSLMQSM
;
A
#
# COMPACT_ATOMS: atom_id res chain seq x y z
N MET A 1 16.13 5.24 -20.66
CA MET A 1 14.73 4.80 -20.87
C MET A 1 13.76 5.80 -20.23
N ASN A 2 13.64 7.00 -20.81
CA ASN A 2 12.87 8.12 -20.22
C ASN A 2 11.98 8.83 -21.26
N THR A 3 11.38 8.08 -22.18
CA THR A 3 10.64 8.68 -23.32
C THR A 3 9.30 8.00 -23.64
N LEU A 4 8.70 7.32 -22.67
CA LEU A 4 7.41 6.61 -22.85
C LEU A 4 6.36 6.93 -21.75
N LYS A 5 6.52 8.05 -21.03
CA LYS A 5 5.54 8.53 -20.04
C LYS A 5 4.80 9.82 -20.43
N SER A 6 5.09 10.42 -21.59
CA SER A 6 4.45 11.67 -22.02
C SER A 6 3.25 11.50 -22.97
N PHE A 7 2.91 10.28 -23.39
CA PHE A 7 1.86 10.08 -24.42
C PHE A 7 0.48 9.70 -23.87
N VAL A 8 0.33 9.41 -22.58
CA VAL A 8 -0.96 8.99 -21.98
C VAL A 8 -1.67 10.13 -21.23
N ARG A 9 -1.09 11.33 -21.16
CA ARG A 9 -1.67 12.45 -20.39
C ARG A 9 -2.45 13.48 -21.21
N ASN A 10 -2.72 13.23 -22.49
CA ASN A 10 -3.28 14.24 -23.41
C ASN A 10 -4.62 13.87 -24.06
N ILE A 11 -5.39 12.94 -23.47
CA ILE A 11 -6.75 12.57 -23.92
C ILE A 11 -7.78 12.65 -22.76
N SER A 12 -7.50 13.43 -21.71
CA SER A 12 -8.45 13.60 -20.57
C SER A 12 -8.93 15.03 -20.32
N GLU A 13 -8.64 16.00 -21.20
CA GLU A 13 -8.98 17.42 -20.95
C GLU A 13 -9.75 18.12 -22.09
N ARG A 14 -10.58 17.40 -22.86
CA ARG A 14 -11.43 18.04 -23.89
C ARG A 14 -12.82 17.43 -24.01
N THR A 15 -13.63 17.49 -22.95
CA THR A 15 -15.10 17.35 -23.05
C THR A 15 -15.82 18.02 -21.88
N GLU A 16 -15.53 19.27 -21.54
CA GLU A 16 -16.41 20.07 -20.69
C GLU A 16 -16.41 21.51 -21.20
N ASP A 17 -17.26 21.79 -22.19
CA ASP A 17 -17.87 23.10 -22.42
C ASP A 17 -18.84 23.02 -23.61
N ARG A 18 -20.08 22.60 -23.34
CA ARG A 18 -21.24 22.91 -24.20
C ARG A 18 -22.55 22.85 -23.41
N LYS A 19 -22.71 23.76 -22.45
CA LYS A 19 -24.05 24.14 -21.95
C LYS A 19 -24.68 25.12 -22.92
N VAL A 20 -25.47 24.59 -23.87
CA VAL A 20 -26.41 25.35 -24.69
C VAL A 20 -27.80 24.79 -24.42
N SER A 21 -28.57 25.62 -23.70
CA SER A 21 -29.99 25.96 -23.90
C SER A 21 -31.11 24.91 -23.94
N SER A 22 -32.25 25.39 -23.43
CA SER A 22 -33.65 24.95 -23.59
C SER A 22 -34.12 23.65 -22.92
N THR A 23 -34.53 23.76 -21.66
CA THR A 23 -35.68 22.99 -21.13
C THR A 23 -36.91 23.91 -21.14
N THR A 24 -37.60 23.96 -22.26
CA THR A 24 -39.06 24.10 -22.24
C THR A 24 -39.55 22.66 -22.23
N GLU A 25 -39.97 22.17 -21.07
CA GLU A 25 -40.63 20.88 -20.92
C GLU A 25 -41.93 20.91 -21.71
N VAL A 26 -41.86 20.55 -23.00
CA VAL A 26 -42.98 19.95 -23.68
C VAL A 26 -43.04 18.53 -23.11
N GLN A 27 -43.88 18.35 -22.09
CA GLN A 27 -44.36 17.02 -21.73
C GLN A 27 -45.05 16.48 -22.98
N ASN A 28 -44.32 15.69 -23.78
CA ASN A 28 -44.92 14.79 -24.75
C ASN A 28 -45.64 13.73 -23.92
N VAL A 29 -46.88 14.05 -23.53
CA VAL A 29 -47.78 13.09 -22.94
C VAL A 29 -48.12 12.13 -24.07
N GLU A 30 -47.48 10.96 -24.08
CA GLU A 30 -47.91 9.81 -24.87
C GLU A 30 -49.31 9.41 -24.36
N GLY A 31 -50.32 10.09 -24.86
CA GLY A 31 -51.72 9.94 -24.47
C GLY A 31 -52.62 9.88 -25.69
N PHE A 32 -53.85 9.44 -25.47
CA PHE A 32 -54.86 9.32 -26.50
C PHE A 32 -55.65 10.62 -26.61
N LEU A 33 -55.83 11.15 -27.82
CA LEU A 33 -56.65 12.34 -28.06
C LEU A 33 -58.06 11.93 -28.46
N CYS A 34 -59.07 12.54 -27.86
CA CYS A 34 -60.44 12.34 -28.31
C CYS A 34 -60.66 13.00 -29.68
N PRO A 35 -61.09 12.26 -30.71
CA PRO A 35 -61.19 12.79 -32.06
C PRO A 35 -62.28 13.86 -32.23
N GLN A 36 -63.26 13.96 -31.32
CA GLN A 36 -64.33 14.95 -31.39
C GLN A 36 -64.02 16.26 -30.64
N CYS A 37 -63.40 16.19 -29.46
CA CYS A 37 -63.14 17.38 -28.64
C CYS A 37 -61.65 17.74 -28.48
N MET A 38 -60.74 16.89 -29.00
CA MET A 38 -59.29 17.06 -28.95
C MET A 38 -58.69 17.15 -27.54
N ASN A 39 -59.42 16.68 -26.52
CA ASN A 39 -58.88 16.57 -25.16
C ASN A 39 -57.92 15.37 -25.06
N PRO A 40 -56.75 15.52 -24.40
CA PRO A 40 -55.82 14.43 -24.18
C PRO A 40 -56.23 13.57 -22.96
N PHE A 41 -56.00 12.26 -23.07
CA PHE A 41 -56.29 11.27 -22.05
C PHE A 41 -55.07 10.37 -21.81
N GLU A 42 -54.83 10.04 -20.55
CA GLU A 42 -53.67 9.22 -20.13
C GLU A 42 -53.80 7.74 -20.49
N SER A 43 -55.01 7.26 -20.83
CA SER A 43 -55.24 5.87 -21.25
C SER A 43 -56.39 5.75 -22.26
N ALA A 44 -56.38 4.66 -23.04
CA ALA A 44 -57.43 4.35 -24.01
C ALA A 44 -58.79 4.09 -23.33
N GLU A 45 -58.80 3.56 -22.12
CA GLU A 45 -60.02 3.30 -21.34
C GLU A 45 -60.67 4.61 -20.87
N ALA A 46 -59.87 5.59 -20.42
CA ALA A 46 -60.36 6.91 -20.07
C ALA A 46 -60.93 7.66 -21.29
N LEU A 47 -60.28 7.52 -22.45
CA LEU A 47 -60.80 8.04 -23.72
C LEU A 47 -62.14 7.37 -24.08
N HIS A 48 -62.23 6.03 -24.00
CA HIS A 48 -63.44 5.30 -24.37
C HIS A 48 -64.64 5.66 -23.46
N PHE A 49 -64.39 5.81 -22.16
CA PHE A 49 -65.42 6.25 -21.20
C PHE A 49 -65.90 7.68 -21.47
N HIS A 50 -65.00 8.61 -21.77
CA HIS A 50 -65.36 9.97 -22.19
C HIS A 50 -66.15 9.96 -23.50
N PHE A 51 -65.70 9.16 -24.48
CA PHE A 51 -66.35 9.08 -25.79
C PHE A 51 -67.80 8.60 -25.68
N ASN A 52 -68.05 7.58 -24.87
CA ASN A 52 -69.39 7.02 -24.70
C ASN A 52 -70.32 7.90 -23.87
N ASN A 53 -69.82 8.68 -22.90
CA ASN A 53 -70.69 9.51 -22.07
C ASN A 53 -71.01 10.86 -22.71
N ASP A 54 -70.01 11.49 -23.34
CA ASP A 54 -70.14 12.87 -23.78
C ASP A 54 -70.50 12.99 -25.27
N HIS A 55 -70.30 11.94 -26.07
CA HIS A 55 -70.55 11.99 -27.53
C HIS A 55 -71.57 10.98 -28.06
N ILE A 56 -71.95 9.92 -27.32
CA ILE A 56 -72.95 8.93 -27.79
C ILE A 56 -74.40 9.32 -27.45
N ASN A 57 -74.63 10.35 -26.63
CA ASN A 57 -75.99 10.77 -26.24
C ASN A 57 -76.77 11.57 -27.31
N ASN A 58 -76.35 11.58 -28.58
CA ASN A 58 -76.99 12.37 -29.64
C ASN A 58 -77.36 11.59 -30.92
N ASP A 59 -77.40 10.26 -30.90
CA ASP A 59 -78.00 9.51 -32.03
C ASP A 59 -79.43 9.06 -31.69
N ASP A 60 -80.37 9.94 -32.06
CA ASP A 60 -81.77 9.63 -32.30
C ASP A 60 -81.88 8.43 -33.26
N THR A 61 -82.36 7.29 -32.76
CA THR A 61 -83.00 6.28 -33.63
C THR A 61 -84.41 5.96 -33.12
N PRO A 62 -85.40 5.85 -34.03
CA PRO A 62 -86.79 5.70 -33.67
C PRO A 62 -87.09 4.23 -33.34
N ASN A 63 -87.70 4.06 -32.17
CA ASN A 63 -88.24 2.80 -31.68
C ASN A 63 -89.46 2.39 -32.51
N ILE A 64 -89.27 1.54 -33.54
CA ILE A 64 -90.35 0.81 -34.23
C ILE A 64 -90.22 -0.67 -33.86
N SER A 65 -90.93 -1.02 -32.78
CA SER A 65 -91.26 -2.39 -32.40
C SER A 65 -92.40 -2.88 -33.30
N MET A 66 -92.08 -3.58 -34.39
CA MET A 66 -93.05 -4.39 -35.12
C MET A 66 -92.99 -5.83 -34.60
N ASP A 67 -94.00 -6.16 -33.80
CA ASP A 67 -94.28 -7.46 -33.23
C ASP A 67 -94.97 -8.34 -34.29
N TYR A 68 -94.35 -9.48 -34.61
CA TYR A 68 -94.92 -10.54 -35.45
C TYR A 68 -95.64 -11.52 -34.54
N GLY A 69 -96.97 -11.52 -34.61
CA GLY A 69 -97.82 -12.56 -34.04
C GLY A 69 -98.67 -13.20 -35.14
N ASP A 70 -98.21 -14.35 -35.64
CA ASP A 70 -99.01 -15.37 -36.33
C ASP A 70 -100.32 -15.65 -35.59
N LEU A 71 -101.40 -15.98 -36.33
CA LEU A 71 -102.22 -17.19 -36.13
C LEU A 71 -103.46 -17.21 -37.05
N GLU A 72 -103.67 -18.38 -37.66
CA GLU A 72 -104.94 -18.97 -38.17
C GLU A 72 -105.46 -18.44 -39.53
N ASP A 73 -105.40 -19.17 -40.64
CA ASP A 73 -105.96 -20.51 -40.96
C ASP A 73 -107.49 -20.56 -40.82
N GLU A 74 -108.22 -20.19 -41.87
CA GLU A 74 -109.49 -20.83 -42.20
C GLU A 74 -109.70 -20.91 -43.73
N SER A 75 -110.26 -22.07 -44.07
CA SER A 75 -110.33 -22.72 -45.36
C SER A 75 -111.71 -22.57 -46.02
N LEU A 76 -111.75 -22.66 -47.36
CA LEU A 76 -112.86 -23.17 -48.21
C LEU A 76 -114.17 -22.35 -48.27
N ASP A 77 -114.68 -22.01 -49.47
CA ASP A 77 -115.64 -22.88 -50.18
C ASP A 77 -116.07 -22.34 -51.59
N SER A 78 -116.37 -23.32 -52.44
CA SER A 78 -117.01 -23.46 -53.78
C SER A 78 -117.81 -22.30 -54.43
N ARG A 79 -117.79 -22.09 -55.77
CA ARG A 79 -118.32 -22.88 -56.93
C ARG A 79 -119.85 -23.15 -56.92
N ASP A 80 -120.61 -22.48 -57.81
CA ASP A 80 -121.61 -23.07 -58.75
C ASP A 80 -122.39 -21.96 -59.55
N LYS A 81 -122.42 -22.00 -60.90
CA LYS A 81 -123.54 -22.35 -61.84
C LYS A 81 -124.73 -21.35 -61.82
N GLN A 82 -125.27 -20.79 -62.93
CA GLN A 82 -126.10 -21.40 -64.01
C GLN A 82 -126.56 -20.26 -64.97
N SER A 83 -126.21 -20.23 -66.27
CA SER A 83 -127.03 -20.55 -67.48
C SER A 83 -128.55 -20.66 -67.36
N ILE A 84 -129.33 -19.84 -68.11
CA ILE A 84 -130.64 -20.16 -68.72
C ILE A 84 -130.87 -19.32 -70.03
N TYR A 85 -131.05 -20.03 -71.17
CA TYR A 85 -131.97 -19.88 -72.34
C TYR A 85 -132.90 -18.64 -72.47
N SER A 86 -133.49 -18.20 -73.60
CA SER A 86 -133.43 -18.36 -75.08
C SER A 86 -134.77 -17.81 -75.67
N GLU A 87 -134.82 -17.44 -76.96
CA GLU A 87 -135.99 -17.44 -77.88
C GLU A 87 -137.21 -16.49 -77.72
N GLY A 88 -137.77 -16.06 -78.87
CA GLY A 88 -139.13 -15.50 -79.02
C GLY A 88 -139.22 -14.27 -79.94
N SER A 89 -139.14 -14.37 -81.26
CA SER A 89 -140.20 -14.74 -82.24
C SER A 89 -141.08 -13.58 -82.74
N LEU A 90 -141.21 -13.53 -84.07
CA LEU A 90 -141.95 -12.62 -84.94
C LEU A 90 -143.47 -12.56 -84.67
N GLN A 91 -144.11 -11.43 -84.99
CA GLN A 91 -145.46 -11.40 -85.59
C GLN A 91 -145.85 -10.00 -86.16
N PHE A 92 -145.87 -9.89 -87.49
CA PHE A 92 -146.87 -9.13 -88.26
C PHE A 92 -148.13 -10.02 -88.39
N PRO A 93 -149.37 -9.50 -88.59
CA PRO A 93 -149.87 -9.36 -89.97
C PRO A 93 -151.04 -8.36 -90.25
N LYS A 94 -151.13 -7.97 -91.54
CA LYS A 94 -152.31 -7.88 -92.41
C LYS A 94 -153.52 -6.99 -92.06
N THR A 95 -153.75 -6.00 -92.92
CA THR A 95 -155.09 -5.62 -93.44
C THR A 95 -155.66 -6.78 -94.29
N PRO A 96 -157.00 -6.90 -94.44
CA PRO A 96 -157.63 -6.41 -95.69
C PRO A 96 -159.14 -6.04 -95.64
N SER A 97 -159.56 -5.41 -96.75
CA SER A 97 -160.83 -5.50 -97.49
C SER A 97 -162.11 -4.77 -97.04
N GLU A 98 -162.62 -4.00 -98.01
CA GLU A 98 -163.93 -3.36 -98.18
C GLU A 98 -165.11 -4.34 -98.40
N SER A 99 -166.32 -3.73 -98.54
CA SER A 99 -167.66 -4.20 -98.95
C SER A 99 -168.65 -4.35 -97.76
N ASP A 100 -169.89 -3.82 -97.75
CA ASP A 100 -170.73 -3.28 -98.82
C ASP A 100 -172.05 -2.65 -98.26
N LYS A 101 -172.70 -1.78 -99.07
CA LYS A 101 -174.18 -1.54 -99.27
C LYS A 101 -174.98 -0.36 -98.64
N LEU A 102 -175.43 0.51 -99.57
CA LEU A 102 -176.81 0.97 -99.95
C LEU A 102 -177.66 1.79 -98.93
N ASN A 103 -178.47 2.80 -99.27
CA ASN A 103 -179.21 3.15 -100.52
C ASN A 103 -179.81 4.58 -100.42
N GLY A 104 -180.14 5.26 -101.53
CA GLY A 104 -181.02 6.46 -101.49
C GLY A 104 -181.06 7.46 -102.66
N SER A 105 -181.46 7.00 -103.86
CA SER A 105 -182.28 7.67 -104.92
C SER A 105 -182.31 9.20 -105.19
N VAL A 106 -182.01 9.51 -106.48
CA VAL A 106 -182.76 10.35 -107.49
C VAL A 106 -182.76 11.90 -107.37
N SER A 107 -182.63 12.55 -108.55
CA SER A 107 -182.59 14.00 -108.90
C SER A 107 -181.17 14.60 -108.89
N ASP A 108 -180.53 15.15 -109.92
CA ASP A 108 -180.93 15.69 -111.23
C ASP A 108 -179.74 15.66 -112.22
N PHE A 109 -180.04 15.28 -113.46
CA PHE A 109 -179.12 14.90 -114.55
C PHE A 109 -178.34 16.06 -115.23
N SER A 110 -178.09 17.18 -114.54
CA SER A 110 -177.41 18.36 -115.12
C SER A 110 -176.16 18.84 -114.36
N LEU A 111 -175.71 18.09 -113.33
CA LEU A 111 -174.53 18.39 -112.49
C LEU A 111 -173.36 17.39 -112.63
N SER A 112 -173.47 16.43 -113.55
CA SER A 112 -172.53 15.29 -113.68
C SER A 112 -171.32 15.52 -114.59
N GLN A 113 -171.24 16.65 -115.33
CA GLN A 113 -170.07 16.93 -116.18
C GLN A 113 -168.94 17.66 -115.43
N SER A 114 -169.26 18.46 -114.42
CA SER A 114 -168.26 19.20 -113.62
C SER A 114 -167.60 18.34 -112.53
N LYS A 115 -168.27 17.28 -112.04
CA LYS A 115 -167.69 16.34 -111.06
C LYS A 115 -166.74 15.31 -111.69
N LEU A 116 -166.86 15.04 -112.99
CA LEU A 116 -165.92 14.16 -113.70
C LEU A 116 -164.55 14.82 -113.92
N HIS A 117 -164.51 16.15 -114.08
CA HIS A 117 -163.25 16.89 -114.19
C HIS A 117 -162.53 17.02 -112.83
N LEU A 118 -163.25 17.29 -111.73
CA LEU A 118 -162.65 17.30 -110.39
C LEU A 118 -162.14 15.92 -109.94
N SER A 119 -162.87 14.84 -110.26
CA SER A 119 -162.44 13.47 -109.94
C SER A 119 -161.19 13.04 -110.71
N LYS A 120 -160.99 13.57 -111.94
CA LYS A 120 -159.80 13.28 -112.75
C LYS A 120 -158.56 14.01 -112.22
N ASP A 121 -158.71 15.24 -111.76
CA ASP A 121 -157.62 16.03 -111.17
C ASP A 121 -157.22 15.49 -109.78
N GLU A 122 -158.19 15.03 -108.98
CA GLU A 122 -157.93 14.34 -107.70
C GLU A 122 -157.23 12.98 -107.91
N CYS A 123 -157.58 12.26 -108.97
CA CYS A 123 -156.92 11.01 -109.34
C CYS A 123 -155.48 11.25 -109.83
N SER A 124 -155.25 12.30 -110.64
CA SER A 124 -153.90 12.68 -111.06
C SER A 124 -153.03 13.08 -109.85
N ARG A 125 -153.57 13.87 -108.92
CA ARG A 125 -152.84 14.24 -107.69
C ARG A 125 -152.55 13.05 -106.78
N CYS A 126 -153.46 12.07 -106.71
CA CYS A 126 -153.20 10.81 -106.00
C CYS A 126 -152.10 10.00 -106.67
N ILE A 127 -152.08 9.92 -108.01
CA ILE A 127 -151.00 9.23 -108.74
C ILE A 127 -149.66 9.92 -108.49
N ASP A 128 -149.61 11.25 -108.59
CA ASP A 128 -148.40 12.03 -108.36
C ASP A 128 -147.90 11.88 -106.90
N LEU A 129 -148.79 11.96 -105.90
CA LEU A 129 -148.45 11.72 -104.50
C LEU A 129 -148.02 10.28 -104.25
N THR A 130 -148.64 9.29 -104.90
CA THR A 130 -148.25 7.89 -104.77
C THR A 130 -146.89 7.63 -105.39
N GLN A 131 -146.60 8.28 -106.52
CA GLN A 131 -145.31 8.21 -107.19
C GLN A 131 -144.23 8.96 -106.42
N GLU A 132 -144.56 10.09 -105.80
CA GLU A 132 -143.68 10.81 -104.88
C GLU A 132 -143.40 10.00 -103.62
N HIS A 133 -144.43 9.43 -102.98
CA HIS A 133 -144.26 8.56 -101.83
C HIS A 133 -143.45 7.31 -102.19
N ALA A 134 -143.66 6.69 -103.35
CA ALA A 134 -142.84 5.58 -103.83
C ALA A 134 -141.38 5.99 -104.07
N SER A 135 -141.14 7.21 -104.57
CA SER A 135 -139.79 7.77 -104.74
C SER A 135 -139.13 8.07 -103.38
N GLN A 136 -139.88 8.57 -102.41
CA GLN A 136 -139.41 8.77 -101.04
C GLN A 136 -139.14 7.45 -100.32
N LEU A 137 -139.98 6.42 -100.55
CA LEU A 137 -139.81 5.10 -99.97
C LEU A 137 -138.55 4.44 -100.52
N THR A 138 -138.33 4.48 -101.84
CA THR A 138 -137.10 3.97 -102.46
C THR A 138 -135.86 4.77 -102.01
N ALA A 139 -135.97 6.08 -101.80
CA ALA A 139 -134.89 6.89 -101.22
C ALA A 139 -134.58 6.51 -99.75
N LEU A 140 -135.61 6.19 -98.95
CA LEU A 140 -135.43 5.72 -97.58
C LEU A 140 -134.89 4.29 -97.54
N GLU A 141 -135.36 3.39 -98.40
CA GLU A 141 -134.86 2.03 -98.54
C GLU A 141 -133.38 2.04 -98.95
N THR A 142 -133.00 2.82 -99.96
CA THR A 142 -131.59 2.97 -100.35
C THR A 142 -130.74 3.59 -99.24
N LYS A 143 -131.29 4.53 -98.45
CA LYS A 143 -130.60 5.08 -97.27
C LYS A 143 -130.44 4.03 -96.16
N VAL A 144 -131.45 3.22 -95.89
CA VAL A 144 -131.40 2.12 -94.91
C VAL A 144 -130.40 1.05 -95.36
N GLU A 145 -130.41 0.69 -96.65
CA GLU A 145 -129.45 -0.23 -97.24
C GLU A 145 -128.02 0.30 -97.09
N SER A 146 -127.79 1.59 -97.39
CA SER A 146 -126.49 2.25 -97.19
C SER A 146 -126.08 2.26 -95.71
N MET A 147 -127.00 2.58 -94.80
CA MET A 147 -126.72 2.56 -93.36
C MET A 147 -126.41 1.16 -92.84
N ASN A 148 -127.10 0.14 -93.35
CA ASN A 148 -126.82 -1.27 -93.02
C ASN A 148 -125.46 -1.71 -93.56
N GLN A 149 -125.08 -1.28 -94.77
CA GLN A 149 -123.74 -1.51 -95.31
C GLN A 149 -122.66 -0.79 -94.50
N ASP A 150 -122.92 0.43 -94.03
CA ASP A 150 -122.00 1.17 -93.16
C ASP A 150 -121.87 0.51 -91.78
N LEU A 151 -122.97 0.07 -91.19
CA LEU A 151 -122.97 -0.70 -89.94
C LEU A 151 -122.20 -2.01 -90.09
N SER A 152 -122.41 -2.74 -91.18
CA SER A 152 -121.68 -3.97 -91.48
C SER A 152 -120.17 -3.71 -91.63
N ARG A 153 -119.78 -2.65 -92.35
CA ARG A 153 -118.39 -2.22 -92.48
C ARG A 153 -117.78 -1.84 -91.12
N LYS A 154 -118.50 -1.09 -90.29
CA LYS A 154 -118.03 -0.66 -88.97
C LYS A 154 -117.93 -1.83 -87.99
N ASN A 155 -118.86 -2.77 -88.02
CA ASN A 155 -118.78 -3.98 -87.21
C ASN A 155 -117.57 -4.83 -87.60
N LYS A 156 -117.31 -4.99 -88.91
CA LYS A 156 -116.10 -5.66 -89.37
C LYS A 156 -114.82 -4.95 -88.92
N GLU A 157 -114.77 -3.62 -89.01
CA GLU A 157 -113.64 -2.81 -88.52
C GLU A 157 -113.43 -2.97 -87.00
N ILE A 158 -114.51 -3.02 -86.22
CA ILE A 158 -114.46 -3.29 -84.77
C ILE A 158 -113.96 -4.71 -84.49
N ASP A 159 -114.42 -5.72 -85.22
CA ASP A 159 -113.97 -7.10 -85.06
C ASP A 159 -112.49 -7.26 -85.43
N ASP A 160 -112.05 -6.62 -86.51
CA ASP A 160 -110.65 -6.58 -86.92
C ASP A 160 -109.78 -5.89 -85.86
N GLN A 161 -110.21 -4.75 -85.31
CA GLN A 161 -109.51 -4.05 -84.21
C GLN A 161 -109.48 -4.88 -82.93
N LYS A 162 -110.59 -5.55 -82.58
CA LYS A 162 -110.67 -6.44 -81.42
C LYS A 162 -109.74 -7.62 -81.58
N HIS A 163 -109.64 -8.18 -82.78
CA HIS A 163 -108.70 -9.25 -83.08
C HIS A 163 -107.26 -8.78 -82.97
N GLN A 164 -106.93 -7.61 -83.55
CA GLN A 164 -105.60 -7.02 -83.44
C GLN A 164 -105.20 -6.75 -81.98
N LEU A 165 -106.07 -6.11 -81.20
CA LEU A 165 -105.83 -5.86 -79.77
C LEU A 165 -105.69 -7.18 -78.99
N SER A 166 -106.48 -8.20 -79.32
CA SER A 166 -106.34 -9.51 -78.68
C SER A 166 -104.97 -10.16 -78.98
N GLN A 167 -104.45 -10.01 -80.20
CA GLN A 167 -103.10 -10.48 -80.55
C GLN A 167 -102.02 -9.67 -79.82
N GLU A 168 -102.15 -8.35 -79.77
CA GLU A 168 -101.20 -7.47 -79.06
C GLU A 168 -101.17 -7.77 -77.55
N VAL A 169 -102.34 -7.99 -76.92
CA VAL A 169 -102.40 -8.40 -75.50
C VAL A 169 -101.75 -9.76 -75.28
N SER A 170 -101.93 -10.72 -76.19
CA SER A 170 -101.27 -12.03 -76.09
C SER A 170 -99.76 -11.90 -76.17
N TYR A 171 -99.25 -11.13 -77.14
CA TYR A 171 -97.82 -10.88 -77.30
C TYR A 171 -97.21 -10.16 -76.10
N LEU A 172 -97.88 -9.13 -75.57
CA LEU A 172 -97.42 -8.44 -74.37
C LEU A 172 -97.42 -9.34 -73.13
N LYS A 173 -98.39 -10.25 -73.00
CA LYS A 173 -98.40 -11.25 -71.91
C LYS A 173 -97.20 -12.20 -72.01
N GLU A 174 -96.85 -12.66 -73.21
CA GLU A 174 -95.67 -13.50 -73.42
C GLU A 174 -94.37 -12.76 -73.09
N ILE A 175 -94.25 -11.47 -73.48
CA ILE A 175 -93.10 -10.65 -73.09
C ILE A 175 -93.03 -10.47 -71.58
N ILE A 176 -94.16 -10.13 -70.93
CA ILE A 176 -94.21 -9.94 -69.47
C ILE A 176 -93.80 -11.23 -68.77
N GLN A 177 -94.29 -12.39 -69.23
CA GLN A 177 -93.92 -13.67 -68.66
C GLN A 177 -92.42 -13.95 -68.84
N SER A 178 -91.90 -13.79 -70.06
CA SER A 178 -90.47 -13.98 -70.34
C SER A 178 -89.57 -13.06 -69.50
N LYS A 179 -89.97 -11.80 -69.31
CA LYS A 179 -89.25 -10.85 -68.45
C LYS A 179 -89.39 -11.16 -66.96
N SER A 180 -90.54 -11.67 -66.53
CA SER A 180 -90.73 -12.15 -65.17
C SER A 180 -89.81 -13.34 -64.88
N ASP A 181 -89.71 -14.29 -65.80
CA ASP A 181 -88.84 -15.46 -65.67
C ASP A 181 -87.36 -15.03 -65.65
N GLU A 182 -86.96 -14.07 -66.50
CA GLU A 182 -85.60 -13.48 -66.48
C GLU A 182 -85.29 -12.81 -65.14
N ILE A 183 -86.24 -12.08 -64.56
CA ILE A 183 -86.08 -11.45 -63.24
C ILE A 183 -85.90 -12.50 -62.13
N ILE A 184 -86.62 -13.63 -62.19
CA ILE A 184 -86.48 -14.71 -61.21
C ILE A 184 -85.07 -15.28 -61.26
N VAL A 185 -84.59 -15.65 -62.46
CA VAL A 185 -83.22 -16.18 -62.65
C VAL A 185 -82.16 -15.19 -62.18
N LEU A 186 -82.32 -13.90 -62.49
CA LEU A 186 -81.38 -12.87 -62.03
C LEU A 186 -81.40 -12.69 -60.50
N LYS A 187 -82.56 -12.81 -59.86
CA LYS A 187 -82.65 -12.77 -58.39
C LYS A 187 -81.96 -13.96 -57.74
N GLU A 188 -82.17 -15.17 -58.26
CA GLU A 188 -81.47 -16.37 -57.80
C GLU A 188 -79.96 -16.22 -57.95
N SER A 189 -79.49 -15.76 -59.12
CA SER A 189 -78.06 -15.51 -59.33
C SER A 189 -77.47 -14.44 -58.39
N VAL A 190 -78.24 -13.41 -58.02
CA VAL A 190 -77.80 -12.38 -57.06
C VAL A 190 -77.69 -12.96 -55.65
N GLU A 191 -78.62 -13.80 -55.23
CA GLU A 191 -78.56 -14.44 -53.90
C GLU A 191 -77.40 -15.45 -53.85
N ASP A 192 -77.18 -16.25 -54.90
CA ASP A 192 -76.01 -17.14 -55.00
C ASP A 192 -74.69 -16.35 -54.92
N LEU A 193 -74.60 -15.19 -55.58
CA LEU A 193 -73.41 -14.34 -55.52
C LEU A 193 -73.22 -13.72 -54.12
N LYS A 194 -74.32 -13.40 -53.43
CA LYS A 194 -74.29 -12.87 -52.07
C LYS A 194 -73.84 -13.94 -51.06
N ASP A 195 -74.32 -15.17 -51.21
CA ASP A 195 -73.88 -16.30 -50.39
C ASP A 195 -72.40 -16.63 -50.65
N ASN A 196 -71.97 -16.71 -51.91
CA ASN A 196 -70.56 -16.87 -52.26
C ASN A 196 -69.68 -15.76 -51.68
N LYS A 197 -70.14 -14.51 -51.72
CA LYS A 197 -69.43 -13.38 -51.11
C LYS A 197 -69.32 -13.55 -49.59
N ASN A 198 -70.39 -13.98 -48.92
CA ASN A 198 -70.39 -14.19 -47.48
C ASN A 198 -69.44 -15.33 -47.08
N GLU A 199 -69.46 -16.45 -47.80
CA GLU A 199 -68.52 -17.56 -47.60
C GLU A 199 -67.07 -17.13 -47.79
N PHE A 200 -66.79 -16.34 -48.85
CA PHE A 200 -65.45 -15.80 -49.09
C PHE A 200 -65.00 -14.88 -47.96
N VAL A 201 -65.86 -13.95 -47.51
CA VAL A 201 -65.56 -13.03 -46.41
C VAL A 201 -65.31 -13.80 -45.10
N GLN A 202 -66.11 -14.82 -44.80
CA GLN A 202 -65.90 -15.67 -43.62
C GLN A 202 -64.58 -16.44 -43.71
N SER A 203 -64.27 -17.02 -44.88
CA SER A 203 -63.02 -17.74 -45.11
C SER A 203 -61.79 -16.83 -44.94
N GLU A 204 -61.80 -15.65 -45.54
CA GLU A 204 -60.71 -14.68 -45.40
C GLU A 204 -60.60 -14.11 -43.99
N SER A 205 -61.73 -13.87 -43.30
CA SER A 205 -61.73 -13.46 -41.90
C SER A 205 -61.10 -14.54 -41.00
N ALA A 206 -61.42 -15.81 -41.23
CA ALA A 206 -60.81 -16.93 -40.50
C ALA A 206 -59.29 -17.01 -40.75
N LYS A 207 -58.85 -16.88 -42.00
CA LYS A 207 -57.41 -16.84 -42.35
C LYS A 207 -56.69 -15.66 -41.70
N LEU A 208 -57.30 -14.47 -41.71
CA LEU A 208 -56.74 -13.28 -41.05
C LEU A 208 -56.61 -13.49 -39.54
N SER A 209 -57.61 -14.09 -38.90
CA SER A 209 -57.53 -14.44 -37.47
C SER A 209 -56.40 -15.43 -37.18
N GLU A 210 -56.24 -16.47 -38.01
CA GLU A 210 -55.15 -17.44 -37.87
C GLU A 210 -53.76 -16.80 -38.07
N LEU A 211 -53.63 -15.92 -39.07
CA LEU A 211 -52.38 -15.20 -39.33
C LEU A 211 -52.03 -14.24 -38.19
N SER A 212 -53.01 -13.51 -37.65
CA SER A 212 -52.82 -12.65 -36.48
C SER A 212 -52.36 -13.45 -35.28
N LYS A 213 -52.96 -14.61 -35.02
CA LYS A 213 -52.53 -15.51 -33.95
C LYS A 213 -51.09 -16.01 -34.15
N LYS A 214 -50.73 -16.44 -35.36
CA LYS A 214 -49.35 -16.85 -35.68
C LYS A 214 -48.34 -15.71 -35.53
N LEU A 215 -48.74 -14.48 -35.85
CA LEU A 215 -47.92 -13.29 -35.67
C LEU A 215 -47.65 -13.04 -34.18
N GLU A 216 -48.68 -13.09 -33.33
CA GLU A 216 -48.55 -12.95 -31.87
C GLU A 216 -47.66 -14.05 -31.26
N GLU A 217 -47.86 -15.30 -31.67
CA GLU A 217 -47.02 -16.43 -31.24
C GLU A 217 -45.55 -16.21 -31.63
N THR A 218 -45.29 -15.73 -32.86
CA THR A 218 -43.93 -15.44 -33.34
C THR A 218 -43.30 -14.26 -32.59
N GLN A 219 -44.07 -13.21 -32.31
CA GLN A 219 -43.61 -12.06 -31.51
C GLN A 219 -43.27 -12.47 -30.07
N SER A 220 -44.11 -13.31 -29.45
CA SER A 220 -43.87 -13.87 -28.13
C SER A 220 -42.59 -14.74 -28.11
N LEU A 221 -42.42 -15.60 -29.12
CA LEU A 221 -41.22 -16.42 -29.28
C LEU A 221 -39.96 -15.55 -29.43
N TYR A 222 -39.99 -14.54 -30.31
CA TYR A 222 -38.89 -13.60 -30.49
C TYR A 222 -38.55 -12.86 -29.18
N GLY A 223 -39.57 -12.43 -28.43
CA GLY A 223 -39.40 -11.82 -27.11
C GLY A 223 -38.70 -12.74 -26.11
N SER A 224 -39.07 -14.03 -26.09
CA SER A 224 -38.43 -15.04 -25.23
C SER A 224 -36.97 -15.30 -25.64
N GLN A 225 -36.69 -15.45 -26.94
CA GLN A 225 -35.34 -15.67 -27.47
C GLN A 225 -34.44 -14.46 -27.23
N SER A 226 -34.96 -13.24 -27.37
CA SER A 226 -34.23 -12.00 -27.06
C SER A 226 -33.84 -11.94 -25.58
N LYS A 227 -34.74 -12.34 -24.65
CA LYS A 227 -34.42 -12.45 -23.22
C LYS A 227 -33.34 -13.49 -22.96
N GLU A 228 -33.44 -14.67 -23.57
CA GLU A 228 -32.45 -15.74 -23.42
C GLU A 228 -31.07 -15.31 -23.96
N LEU A 229 -31.04 -14.64 -25.11
CA LEU A 229 -29.81 -14.09 -25.70
C LEU A 229 -29.16 -13.06 -24.78
N ASN A 230 -29.94 -12.19 -24.13
CA ASN A 230 -29.43 -11.23 -23.15
C ASN A 230 -28.86 -11.93 -21.90
N VAL A 231 -29.52 -12.98 -21.41
CA VAL A 231 -29.01 -13.79 -20.30
C VAL A 231 -27.70 -14.48 -20.69
N LEU A 232 -27.64 -15.06 -21.89
CA LEU A 232 -26.44 -15.74 -22.38
C LEU A 232 -25.28 -14.76 -22.59
N LYS A 233 -25.56 -13.57 -23.13
CA LYS A 233 -24.58 -12.49 -23.28
C LYS A 233 -24.01 -12.06 -21.93
N LYS A 234 -24.87 -11.92 -20.91
CA LYS A 234 -24.41 -11.63 -19.54
C LYS A 234 -23.51 -12.73 -18.99
N LYS A 235 -23.93 -14.00 -19.10
CA LYS A 235 -23.10 -15.15 -18.68
C LYS A 235 -21.75 -15.21 -19.39
N TYR A 236 -21.71 -14.86 -20.67
CA TYR A 236 -20.47 -14.79 -21.43
C TYR A 236 -19.52 -13.70 -20.91
N GLU A 237 -20.03 -12.49 -20.65
CA GLU A 237 -19.21 -11.42 -20.06
C GLU A 237 -18.74 -11.76 -18.64
N ASP A 238 -19.60 -12.36 -17.81
CA ASP A 238 -19.23 -12.83 -16.47
C ASP A 238 -18.11 -13.88 -16.54
N ALA A 239 -18.23 -14.87 -17.44
CA ALA A 239 -17.19 -15.89 -17.64
C ALA A 239 -15.88 -15.32 -18.22
N LYS A 240 -15.98 -14.30 -19.07
CA LYS A 240 -14.81 -13.58 -19.59
C LYS A 240 -14.07 -12.84 -18.47
N LEU A 241 -14.80 -12.17 -17.58
CA LEU A 241 -14.24 -11.50 -16.41
C LEU A 241 -13.57 -12.51 -15.45
N GLU A 242 -14.22 -13.65 -15.19
CA GLU A 242 -13.65 -14.72 -14.37
C GLU A 242 -12.35 -15.27 -14.98
N LYS A 243 -12.29 -15.47 -16.30
CA LYS A 243 -11.07 -15.88 -17.00
C LYS A 243 -9.94 -14.86 -16.86
N GLU A 244 -10.24 -13.56 -16.98
CA GLU A 244 -9.26 -12.49 -16.79
C GLU A 244 -8.73 -12.48 -15.34
N GLN A 245 -9.61 -12.66 -14.35
CA GLN A 245 -9.22 -12.78 -12.94
C GLN A 245 -8.32 -13.99 -12.69
N LEU A 246 -8.68 -15.17 -13.22
CA LEU A 246 -7.85 -16.38 -13.12
C LEU A 246 -6.48 -16.19 -13.77
N THR A 247 -6.41 -15.45 -14.88
CA THR A 247 -5.14 -15.13 -15.55
C THR A 247 -4.25 -14.26 -14.67
N CYS A 248 -4.82 -13.24 -14.00
CA CYS A 248 -4.09 -12.42 -13.03
C CYS A 248 -3.59 -13.25 -11.83
N VAL A 249 -4.44 -14.11 -11.26
CA VAL A 249 -4.07 -15.00 -10.14
C VAL A 249 -2.95 -15.95 -10.55
N ASN A 250 -3.00 -16.53 -11.75
CA ASN A 250 -1.93 -17.39 -12.27
C ASN A 250 -0.62 -16.62 -12.43
N PHE A 251 -0.65 -15.40 -12.95
CA PHE A 251 0.55 -14.56 -13.06
C PHE A 251 1.17 -14.25 -11.70
N GLU A 252 0.37 -13.95 -10.68
CA GLU A 252 0.87 -13.76 -9.31
C GLU A 252 1.45 -15.04 -8.71
N LYS A 253 0.84 -16.20 -9.00
CA LYS A 253 1.34 -17.51 -8.58
C LYS A 253 2.70 -17.81 -9.23
N GLU A 254 2.84 -17.61 -10.54
CA GLU A 254 4.10 -17.78 -11.27
C GLU A 254 5.20 -16.86 -10.72
N LYS A 255 4.85 -15.61 -10.39
CA LYS A 255 5.78 -14.67 -9.76
C LYS A 255 6.24 -15.15 -8.38
N LYS A 256 5.32 -15.67 -7.55
CA LYS A 256 5.65 -16.25 -6.24
C LYS A 256 6.51 -17.50 -6.39
N GLU A 257 6.18 -18.37 -7.33
CA GLU A 257 6.94 -19.58 -7.64
C GLU A 257 8.38 -19.24 -8.04
N SER A 258 8.57 -18.30 -8.97
CA SER A 258 9.92 -17.81 -9.35
C SER A 258 10.69 -17.20 -8.17
N SER A 259 10.00 -16.51 -7.25
CA SER A 259 10.65 -15.97 -6.04
C SER A 259 11.09 -17.07 -5.08
N LEU A 260 10.27 -18.11 -4.90
CA LEU A 260 10.57 -19.25 -4.03
C LEU A 260 11.69 -20.10 -4.62
N GLU A 261 11.72 -20.30 -5.94
CA GLU A 261 12.82 -20.99 -6.62
C GLU A 261 14.17 -20.29 -6.42
N LYS A 262 14.19 -18.95 -6.46
CA LYS A 262 15.40 -18.16 -6.16
C LYS A 262 15.86 -18.36 -4.72
N ILE A 263 14.93 -18.30 -3.75
CA ILE A 263 15.23 -18.53 -2.34
C ILE A 263 15.77 -19.95 -2.12
N ILE A 264 15.15 -20.97 -2.72
CA ILE A 264 15.60 -22.37 -2.64
C ILE A 264 17.02 -22.51 -3.23
N SER A 265 17.30 -21.85 -4.35
CA SER A 265 18.62 -21.88 -4.99
C SER A 265 19.69 -21.24 -4.11
N GLU A 266 19.37 -20.10 -3.49
CA GLU A 266 20.27 -19.41 -2.56
C GLU A 266 20.55 -20.25 -1.30
N LEU A 267 19.51 -20.82 -0.69
CA LEU A 267 19.65 -21.70 0.48
C LEU A 267 20.49 -22.95 0.16
N ARG A 268 20.30 -23.57 -1.02
CA ARG A 268 21.14 -24.69 -1.47
C ARG A 268 22.60 -24.29 -1.61
N SER A 269 22.88 -23.09 -2.13
CA SER A 269 24.24 -22.56 -2.21
C SER A 269 24.86 -22.36 -0.83
N GLN A 270 24.10 -21.81 0.13
CA GLN A 270 24.56 -21.60 1.50
C GLN A 270 24.86 -22.91 2.23
N VAL A 271 24.01 -23.94 2.05
CA VAL A 271 24.25 -25.28 2.60
C VAL A 271 25.52 -25.89 2.02
N THR A 272 25.67 -25.84 0.69
CA THR A 272 26.87 -26.36 0.01
C THR A 272 28.14 -25.67 0.52
N GLN A 273 28.12 -24.35 0.69
CA GLN A 273 29.25 -23.59 1.22
C GLN A 273 29.55 -23.99 2.67
N SER A 274 28.54 -24.10 3.52
CA SER A 274 28.69 -24.50 4.92
C SER A 274 29.25 -25.92 5.04
N GLU A 275 28.83 -26.84 4.17
CA GLU A 275 29.36 -28.20 4.11
C GLU A 275 30.83 -28.23 3.67
N GLN A 276 31.20 -27.40 2.69
CA GLN A 276 32.61 -27.24 2.28
C GLN A 276 33.46 -26.69 3.42
N ASP A 277 33.01 -25.64 4.11
CA ASP A 277 33.75 -25.03 5.20
C ASP A 277 33.85 -25.96 6.41
N ARG A 278 32.77 -26.71 6.72
CA ARG A 278 32.82 -27.82 7.69
C ARG A 278 33.87 -28.86 7.29
N GLY A 279 33.94 -29.22 6.01
CA GLY A 279 34.93 -30.16 5.50
C GLY A 279 36.38 -29.66 5.60
N LYS A 280 36.61 -28.36 5.37
CA LYS A 280 37.92 -27.72 5.57
C LYS A 280 38.33 -27.73 7.05
N LEU A 281 37.45 -27.27 7.93
CA LEU A 281 37.71 -27.24 9.38
C LEU A 281 37.96 -28.64 9.95
N LEU A 282 37.19 -29.65 9.50
CA LEU A 282 37.44 -31.04 9.89
C LEU A 282 38.84 -31.51 9.45
N LYS A 283 39.29 -31.16 8.24
CA LYS A 283 40.65 -31.47 7.78
C LYS A 283 41.71 -30.74 8.62
N GLU A 284 41.54 -29.46 8.92
CA GLU A 284 42.46 -28.70 9.79
C GLU A 284 42.57 -29.31 11.19
N ILE A 285 41.44 -29.79 11.74
CA ILE A 285 41.38 -30.51 13.02
C ILE A 285 42.06 -31.89 12.92
N GLU A 286 41.77 -32.68 11.88
CA GLU A 286 42.35 -34.01 11.65
C GLU A 286 43.86 -33.95 11.42
N LEU A 287 44.32 -32.95 10.66
CA LEU A 287 45.75 -32.64 10.49
C LEU A 287 46.38 -32.11 11.78
N GLY A 288 45.56 -31.75 12.77
CA GLY A 288 46.01 -31.21 14.04
C GLY A 288 46.85 -29.95 13.83
N GLU A 289 46.58 -29.14 12.82
CA GLU A 289 47.47 -28.03 12.44
C GLU A 289 47.63 -27.04 13.61
N GLY A 290 46.55 -26.73 14.32
CA GLY A 290 46.60 -25.88 15.51
C GLY A 290 47.37 -26.52 16.67
N THR A 291 47.18 -27.82 16.93
CA THR A 291 47.91 -28.54 17.99
C THR A 291 49.38 -28.75 17.65
N ASN A 292 49.71 -29.00 16.39
CA ASN A 292 51.08 -29.17 15.89
C ASN A 292 51.83 -27.84 15.91
N MET A 293 51.21 -26.73 15.49
CA MET A 293 51.79 -25.40 15.61
C MET A 293 52.07 -25.03 17.07
N ALA A 294 51.11 -25.26 17.97
CA ALA A 294 51.31 -25.01 19.40
C ALA A 294 52.42 -25.89 20.00
N LEU A 295 52.46 -27.17 19.62
CA LEU A 295 53.50 -28.11 20.05
C LEU A 295 54.89 -27.67 19.57
N ASP A 296 55.03 -27.27 18.32
CA ASP A 296 56.31 -26.84 17.76
C ASP A 296 56.80 -25.53 18.37
N GLN A 297 55.88 -24.60 18.67
CA GLN A 297 56.20 -23.39 19.42
C GLN A 297 56.68 -23.70 20.84
N LEU A 298 56.00 -24.60 21.55
CA LEU A 298 56.44 -25.07 22.88
C LEU A 298 57.78 -25.81 22.84
N LYS A 299 58.06 -26.61 21.80
CA LYS A 299 59.38 -27.23 21.61
C LYS A 299 60.46 -26.17 21.45
N GLN A 300 60.21 -25.13 20.66
CA GLN A 300 61.15 -24.04 20.43
C GLN A 300 61.43 -23.25 21.71
N GLU A 301 60.39 -22.90 22.48
CA GLU A 301 60.52 -22.23 23.77
C GLU A 301 61.30 -23.09 24.79
N ASN A 302 60.99 -24.39 24.86
CA ASN A 302 61.75 -25.32 25.71
C ASN A 302 63.23 -25.40 25.32
N GLU A 303 63.53 -25.40 24.03
CA GLU A 303 64.92 -25.44 23.57
C GLU A 303 65.67 -24.14 23.93
N GLN A 304 65.00 -22.99 23.81
CA GLN A 304 65.55 -21.70 24.24
C GLN A 304 65.77 -21.66 25.76
N LEU A 305 64.79 -22.05 26.56
CA LEU A 305 64.90 -22.15 28.02
C LEU A 305 66.02 -23.12 28.43
N SER A 306 66.13 -24.27 27.76
CA SER A 306 67.20 -25.24 28.01
C SER A 306 68.59 -24.63 27.74
N LYS A 307 68.74 -23.85 26.66
CA LYS A 307 69.98 -23.11 26.36
C LYS A 307 70.27 -22.06 27.43
N GLN A 308 69.27 -21.29 27.84
CA GLN A 308 69.41 -20.27 28.87
C GLN A 308 69.82 -20.88 30.22
N ILE A 309 69.17 -21.96 30.65
CA ILE A 309 69.51 -22.71 31.86
C ILE A 309 70.97 -23.22 31.79
N LYS A 310 71.41 -23.74 30.64
CA LYS A 310 72.81 -24.18 30.48
C LYS A 310 73.79 -23.01 30.62
N MET A 311 73.49 -21.87 30.01
CA MET A 311 74.32 -20.66 30.12
C MET A 311 74.37 -20.17 31.57
N GLU A 312 73.22 -20.06 32.23
CA GLU A 312 73.11 -19.58 33.61
C GLU A 312 73.81 -20.54 34.59
N LYS A 313 73.65 -21.85 34.40
CA LYS A 313 74.40 -22.86 35.16
C LYS A 313 75.91 -22.71 35.01
N SER A 314 76.40 -22.47 33.79
CA SER A 314 77.83 -22.24 33.54
C SER A 314 78.33 -20.93 34.17
N ALA A 315 77.50 -19.87 34.14
CA ALA A 315 77.81 -18.58 34.76
C ALA A 315 77.85 -18.68 36.29
N SER A 316 76.86 -19.34 36.90
CA SER A 316 76.83 -19.59 38.35
C SER A 316 77.99 -20.46 38.81
N GLN A 317 78.37 -21.48 38.03
CA GLN A 317 79.53 -22.31 38.36
C GLN A 317 80.82 -21.47 38.35
N LYS A 318 81.02 -20.65 37.30
CA LYS A 318 82.19 -19.77 37.21
C LYS A 318 82.22 -18.75 38.36
N LEU A 319 81.09 -18.16 38.70
CA LEU A 319 80.98 -17.25 39.85
C LEU A 319 81.32 -17.97 41.17
N GLY A 320 80.86 -19.22 41.34
CA GLY A 320 81.21 -20.06 42.49
C GLY A 320 82.71 -20.34 42.57
N GLU A 321 83.35 -20.66 41.45
CA GLU A 321 84.81 -20.87 41.36
C GLU A 321 85.58 -19.58 41.67
N ASP A 322 85.14 -18.44 41.14
CA ASP A 322 85.75 -17.12 41.39
C ASP A 322 85.62 -16.72 42.87
N LEU A 323 84.45 -16.89 43.48
CA LEU A 323 84.23 -16.65 44.90
C LEU A 323 85.06 -17.59 45.77
N GLN A 324 85.17 -18.87 45.40
CA GLN A 324 86.01 -19.84 46.12
C GLN A 324 87.50 -19.45 46.04
N SER A 325 87.96 -18.97 44.88
CA SER A 325 89.31 -18.44 44.70
C SER A 325 89.54 -17.19 45.56
N GLN A 326 88.56 -16.29 45.61
CA GLN A 326 88.61 -15.08 46.43
C GLN A 326 88.64 -15.39 47.93
N ILE A 327 87.79 -16.33 48.40
CA ILE A 327 87.79 -16.83 49.78
C ILE A 327 89.16 -17.43 50.11
N SER A 328 89.76 -18.20 49.19
CA SER A 328 91.07 -18.80 49.40
C SER A 328 92.17 -17.75 49.54
N LYS A 329 92.17 -16.71 48.69
CA LYS A 329 93.08 -15.56 48.79
C LYS A 329 92.92 -14.80 50.09
N LEU A 330 91.68 -14.43 50.45
CA LEU A 330 91.39 -13.72 51.69
C LEU A 330 91.76 -14.53 52.93
N ASN A 331 91.54 -15.85 52.93
CA ASN A 331 91.99 -16.72 54.02
C ASN A 331 93.51 -16.76 54.14
N GLN A 332 94.22 -16.75 53.01
CA GLN A 332 95.68 -16.68 53.01
C GLN A 332 96.16 -15.33 53.55
N GLU A 333 95.59 -14.21 53.09
CA GLU A 333 95.88 -12.87 53.62
C GLU A 333 95.55 -12.75 55.11
N LEU A 334 94.47 -13.40 55.57
CA LEU A 334 94.11 -13.47 56.98
C LEU A 334 95.16 -14.23 57.80
N ILE A 335 95.65 -15.37 57.30
CA ILE A 335 96.72 -16.15 57.95
C ILE A 335 98.00 -15.33 58.02
N GLU A 336 98.38 -14.68 56.92
CA GLU A 336 99.56 -13.81 56.85
C GLU A 336 99.43 -12.63 57.82
N THR A 337 98.28 -11.96 57.86
CA THR A 337 98.02 -10.84 58.79
C THR A 337 98.04 -11.32 60.25
N LYS A 338 97.43 -12.47 60.54
CA LYS A 338 97.46 -13.08 61.87
C LYS A 338 98.90 -13.39 62.30
N SER A 339 99.73 -13.92 61.39
CA SER A 339 101.16 -14.16 61.67
C SER A 339 101.94 -12.87 61.92
N LYS A 340 101.67 -11.80 61.15
CA LYS A 340 102.24 -10.47 61.38
C LYS A 340 101.82 -9.90 62.74
N CYS A 341 100.53 -9.98 63.10
CA CYS A 341 100.04 -9.54 64.41
C CYS A 341 100.73 -10.29 65.56
N LEU A 342 100.92 -11.60 65.45
CA LEU A 342 101.65 -12.37 66.45
C LEU A 342 103.10 -11.88 66.57
N SER A 343 103.81 -11.72 65.45
CA SER A 343 105.20 -11.21 65.47
C SER A 343 105.33 -9.80 66.05
N LEU A 344 104.35 -8.92 65.78
CA LEU A 344 104.30 -7.57 66.35
C LEU A 344 103.96 -7.61 67.83
N SER A 345 103.07 -8.52 68.25
CA SER A 345 102.75 -8.76 69.66
C SER A 345 103.97 -9.22 70.44
N ASP A 346 104.74 -10.15 69.88
CA ASP A 346 105.99 -10.64 70.49
C ASP A 346 107.03 -9.53 70.57
N SER A 347 107.18 -8.73 69.50
CA SER A 347 108.08 -7.57 69.48
C SER A 347 107.67 -6.48 70.48
N LEU A 348 106.36 -6.28 70.65
CA LEU A 348 105.82 -5.35 71.63
C LEU A 348 106.11 -5.84 73.05
N GLU A 349 105.96 -7.13 73.33
CA GLU A 349 106.26 -7.70 74.64
C GLU A 349 107.77 -7.62 74.95
N GLU A 350 108.63 -7.92 73.98
CA GLU A 350 110.08 -7.71 74.11
C GLU A 350 110.41 -6.24 74.38
N SER A 351 109.70 -5.31 73.73
CA SER A 351 109.86 -3.87 74.00
C SER A 351 109.37 -3.49 75.40
N LYS A 352 108.28 -4.08 75.91
CA LYS A 352 107.82 -3.85 77.29
C LYS A 352 108.84 -4.36 78.29
N GLU A 353 109.42 -5.54 78.08
CA GLU A 353 110.49 -6.09 78.93
C GLU A 353 111.72 -5.18 78.93
N LYS A 354 112.13 -4.68 77.76
CA LYS A 354 113.20 -3.67 77.66
C LYS A 354 112.88 -2.40 78.42
N VAL A 355 111.64 -1.89 78.31
CA VAL A 355 111.19 -0.72 79.09
C VAL A 355 111.24 -1.02 80.59
N CYS A 356 110.73 -2.15 81.06
CA CYS A 356 110.82 -2.54 82.47
C CYS A 356 112.28 -2.62 82.96
N SER A 357 113.18 -3.20 82.15
CA SER A 357 114.61 -3.22 82.46
C SER A 357 115.21 -1.81 82.56
N ILE A 358 114.82 -0.91 81.66
CA ILE A 358 115.24 0.50 81.68
C ILE A 358 114.65 1.21 82.91
N THR A 359 113.37 1.00 83.23
CA THR A 359 112.72 1.55 84.42
C THR A 359 113.43 1.11 85.70
N SER A 360 113.74 -0.19 85.84
CA SER A 360 114.50 -0.68 87.01
C SER A 360 115.93 -0.11 87.07
N LYS A 361 116.60 0.09 85.92
CA LYS A 361 117.90 0.78 85.88
C LYS A 361 117.77 2.25 86.26
N TYR A 362 116.71 2.92 85.81
CA TYR A 362 116.42 4.31 86.15
C TYR A 362 116.16 4.47 87.64
N ASP A 363 115.35 3.61 88.25
CA ASP A 363 115.06 3.62 89.69
C ASP A 363 116.34 3.38 90.51
N ALA A 364 117.18 2.43 90.11
CA ALA A 364 118.48 2.19 90.72
C ALA A 364 119.42 3.41 90.59
N LEU A 365 119.43 4.06 89.42
CA LEU A 365 120.19 5.30 89.18
C LEU A 365 119.68 6.46 90.05
N SER A 366 118.36 6.61 90.16
CA SER A 366 117.73 7.62 91.02
C SER A 366 118.11 7.40 92.48
N ALA A 367 118.08 6.16 92.97
CA ALA A 367 118.52 5.82 94.32
C ALA A 367 120.01 6.09 94.54
N THR A 368 120.90 5.77 93.58
CA THR A 368 122.33 6.12 93.69
C THR A 368 122.58 7.62 93.65
N LYS A 369 121.80 8.38 92.89
CA LYS A 369 121.89 9.85 92.88
C LYS A 369 121.58 10.43 94.27
N GLU A 370 120.56 9.88 94.92
CA GLU A 370 120.12 10.30 96.25
C GLU A 370 121.14 9.92 97.34
N ASP A 371 121.73 8.72 97.27
CA ASP A 371 122.83 8.29 98.16
C ASP A 371 124.08 9.16 97.99
N VAL A 372 124.48 9.47 96.74
CA VAL A 372 125.62 10.37 96.47
C VAL A 372 125.36 11.79 96.99
N SER A 373 124.12 12.28 96.88
CA SER A 373 123.75 13.59 97.43
C SER A 373 123.90 13.63 98.97
N LEU A 374 123.47 12.58 99.66
CA LEU A 374 123.64 12.45 101.11
C LEU A 374 125.11 12.30 101.53
N GLN A 375 125.91 11.57 100.74
CA GLN A 375 127.36 11.48 100.97
C GLN A 375 128.04 12.85 100.83
N LEU A 376 127.62 13.67 99.87
CA LEU A 376 128.10 15.04 99.66
C LEU A 376 127.80 15.94 100.87
N ASP A 377 126.55 15.94 101.36
CA ASP A 377 126.17 16.70 102.56
C ASP A 377 126.98 16.29 103.79
N SER A 378 127.27 14.99 103.93
CA SER A 378 128.11 14.47 105.03
C SER A 378 129.56 14.95 104.93
N LYS A 379 130.13 15.01 103.72
CA LYS A 379 131.51 15.44 103.44
C LYS A 379 131.67 16.94 103.65
N GLU A 380 130.70 17.74 103.23
CA GLU A 380 130.68 19.19 103.46
C GLU A 380 130.67 19.52 104.95
N LYS A 381 129.92 18.76 105.76
CA LYS A 381 129.92 18.90 107.22
C LYS A 381 131.28 18.59 107.86
N VAL A 382 131.96 17.53 107.38
CA VAL A 382 133.32 17.17 107.83
C VAL A 382 134.34 18.27 107.48
N ILE A 383 134.23 18.87 106.28
CA ILE A 383 135.11 19.98 105.86
C ILE A 383 134.88 21.22 106.73
N ALA A 384 133.62 21.54 107.07
CA ALA A 384 133.29 22.66 107.95
C ALA A 384 133.92 22.49 109.36
N ASP A 385 133.86 21.28 109.92
CA ASP A 385 134.46 20.97 111.22
C ASP A 385 136.00 21.00 111.18
N GLN A 386 136.61 20.52 110.09
CA GLN A 386 138.07 20.60 109.89
C GLN A 386 138.55 22.05 109.76
N ASN A 387 137.82 22.91 109.04
CA ASN A 387 138.15 24.33 108.94
C ASN A 387 138.05 25.05 110.28
N LYS A 388 137.13 24.66 111.15
CA LYS A 388 137.03 25.18 112.52
C LYS A 388 138.25 24.79 113.37
N LYS A 389 138.67 23.52 113.31
CA LYS A 389 139.91 23.04 113.96
C LYS A 389 141.17 23.72 113.42
N TYR A 390 141.24 23.96 112.11
CA TYR A 390 142.37 24.63 111.48
C TYR A 390 142.53 26.07 112.01
N LYS A 391 141.43 26.83 112.12
CA LYS A 391 141.44 28.19 112.70
C LYS A 391 141.89 28.20 114.17
N GLU A 392 141.47 27.22 114.97
CA GLU A 392 141.95 27.09 116.37
C GLU A 392 143.45 26.79 116.45
N LEU A 393 143.96 25.87 115.62
CA LEU A 393 145.38 25.54 115.57
C LEU A 393 146.23 26.74 115.13
N GLN A 394 145.75 27.51 114.16
CA GLN A 394 146.44 28.70 113.68
C GLN A 394 146.52 29.81 114.76
N SER A 395 145.47 29.96 115.59
CA SER A 395 145.51 30.84 116.76
C SER A 395 146.54 30.40 117.81
N LYS A 396 146.63 29.09 118.10
CA LYS A 396 147.63 28.54 119.03
C LYS A 396 149.07 28.69 118.52
N LEU A 397 149.27 28.53 117.21
CA LEU A 397 150.58 28.71 116.58
C LEU A 397 151.08 30.16 116.70
N ASN A 398 150.20 31.15 116.48
CA ASN A 398 150.55 32.56 116.63
C ASN A 398 150.92 32.92 118.08
N GLN A 399 150.20 32.41 119.07
CA GLN A 399 150.57 32.57 120.48
C GLN A 399 151.92 31.92 120.83
N ALA A 400 152.25 30.76 120.25
CA ALA A 400 153.53 30.10 120.46
C ALA A 400 154.69 30.89 119.81
N SER A 401 154.48 31.45 118.62
CA SER A 401 155.45 32.31 117.93
C SER A 401 155.78 33.56 118.75
N GLU A 402 154.79 34.24 119.32
CA GLU A 402 155.00 35.42 120.19
C GLU A 402 155.74 35.07 121.49
N LYS A 403 155.44 33.91 122.10
CA LYS A 403 156.19 33.43 123.28
C LYS A 403 157.65 33.16 122.95
N ASN A 404 157.95 32.56 121.79
CA ASN A 404 159.32 32.33 121.34
C ASN A 404 160.07 33.64 121.08
N LEU A 405 159.40 34.67 120.55
CA LEU A 405 160.00 35.99 120.36
C LEU A 405 160.40 36.63 121.70
N LYS A 406 159.56 36.51 122.75
CA LYS A 406 159.89 36.95 124.12
C LYS A 406 161.08 36.18 124.72
N ILE A 407 161.12 34.86 124.55
CA ILE A 407 162.23 34.01 125.02
C ILE A 407 163.54 34.38 124.30
N GLY A 408 163.49 34.64 122.98
CA GLY A 408 164.64 35.07 122.20
C GLY A 408 165.24 36.39 122.71
N ILE A 409 164.39 37.35 123.10
CA ILE A 409 164.83 38.64 123.67
C ILE A 409 165.47 38.44 125.06
N GLU A 410 164.92 37.58 125.90
CA GLU A 410 165.51 37.26 127.22
C GLU A 410 166.85 36.52 127.10
N LYS A 411 166.95 35.58 126.16
CA LYS A 411 168.21 34.88 125.85
C LYS A 411 169.29 35.87 125.42
N SER A 412 168.95 36.85 124.59
CA SER A 412 169.89 37.88 124.13
C SER A 412 170.38 38.78 125.29
N LYS A 413 169.50 39.13 126.24
CA LYS A 413 169.89 39.85 127.47
C LYS A 413 170.82 39.03 128.38
N LEU A 414 170.60 37.71 128.48
CA LEU A 414 171.45 36.82 129.26
C LEU A 414 172.84 36.64 128.62
N ILE A 415 172.90 36.50 127.30
CA ILE A 415 174.17 36.46 126.54
C ILE A 415 174.99 37.72 126.81
N GLY A 416 174.37 38.91 126.74
CA GLY A 416 175.06 40.17 127.06
C GLY A 416 175.51 40.31 128.52
N LYS A 417 174.88 39.61 129.47
CA LYS A 417 175.36 39.52 130.86
C LYS A 417 176.57 38.58 130.98
N ILE A 418 176.54 37.45 130.28
CA ILE A 418 177.65 36.49 130.24
C ILE A 418 178.89 37.12 129.61
N GLU A 419 178.75 37.87 128.51
CA GLU A 419 179.88 38.57 127.88
C GLU A 419 180.51 39.61 128.82
N LYS A 420 179.70 40.35 129.59
CA LYS A 420 180.21 41.30 130.59
C LYS A 420 180.94 40.62 131.75
N LEU A 421 180.49 39.42 132.15
CA LEU A 421 181.16 38.63 133.18
C LEU A 421 182.45 37.99 132.66
N THR A 422 182.44 37.51 131.41
CA THR A 422 183.62 36.94 130.74
C THR A 422 184.72 37.99 130.64
N LYS A 423 184.37 39.22 130.25
CA LYS A 423 185.33 40.35 130.24
C LYS A 423 185.92 40.67 131.61
N LYS A 424 185.11 40.61 132.67
CA LYS A 424 185.59 40.79 134.05
C LYS A 424 186.53 39.68 134.50
N VAL A 425 186.28 38.44 134.06
CA VAL A 425 187.17 37.31 134.33
C VAL A 425 188.48 37.50 133.57
N ASP A 426 188.43 37.87 132.29
CA ASP A 426 189.63 38.14 131.49
C ASP A 426 190.47 39.29 132.07
N ASP A 427 189.83 40.36 132.55
CA ASP A 427 190.52 41.49 133.19
C ASP A 427 191.18 41.08 134.53
N LEU A 428 190.55 40.17 135.29
CA LEU A 428 191.12 39.60 136.52
C LEU A 428 192.29 38.65 136.24
N VAL A 429 192.17 37.82 135.20
CA VAL A 429 193.23 36.89 134.76
C VAL A 429 194.46 37.68 134.31
N LYS A 430 194.27 38.73 133.51
CA LYS A 430 195.37 39.61 133.09
C LYS A 430 196.07 40.30 134.26
N SER A 431 195.30 40.80 135.22
CA SER A 431 195.89 41.45 136.39
C SER A 431 196.65 40.47 137.27
N MET A 432 196.20 39.21 137.36
CA MET A 432 196.95 38.16 138.06
C MET A 432 198.27 37.86 137.35
N GLU A 433 198.24 37.73 136.02
CA GLU A 433 199.44 37.52 135.19
C GLU A 433 200.46 38.66 135.37
N ASP A 434 200.01 39.91 135.48
CA ASP A 434 200.91 41.05 135.74
C ASP A 434 201.53 41.02 137.15
N THR A 435 200.77 40.57 138.16
CA THR A 435 201.31 40.38 139.52
C THR A 435 202.28 39.20 139.62
N GLU A 436 202.05 38.15 138.84
CA GLU A 436 202.93 36.98 138.75
C GLU A 436 204.22 37.31 137.98
N GLY A 437 204.13 38.12 136.92
CA GLY A 437 205.27 38.60 136.14
C GLY A 437 206.25 39.44 136.95
N GLN A 438 205.76 40.38 137.77
CA GLN A 438 206.66 41.25 138.54
C GLN A 438 207.22 40.57 139.80
N LEU A 439 206.53 39.53 140.32
CA LEU A 439 207.11 38.66 141.33
C LEU A 439 208.33 37.92 140.76
N ASN A 440 208.25 37.45 139.50
CA ASN A 440 209.35 36.76 138.83
C ASN A 440 210.54 37.68 138.51
N GLU A 441 210.30 38.96 138.20
CA GLU A 441 211.41 39.89 137.99
C GLU A 441 212.12 40.23 139.32
N LYS A 442 211.37 40.31 140.43
CA LYS A 442 211.92 40.39 141.80
C LYS A 442 212.78 39.19 142.18
N VAL A 443 212.52 38.01 141.60
CA VAL A 443 213.28 36.78 141.89
C VAL A 443 214.53 36.67 141.01
N SER A 444 214.49 37.16 139.77
CA SER A 444 215.58 36.91 138.82
C SER A 444 216.83 37.78 139.00
N LEU A 445 216.76 38.93 139.69
CA LEU A 445 217.94 39.77 139.93
C LEU A 445 218.46 39.76 141.38
N MET A 446 217.74 39.12 142.31
CA MET A 446 218.31 38.70 143.59
C MET A 446 219.31 37.52 143.46
N GLN A 447 219.47 36.91 142.28
CA GLN A 447 220.38 35.77 142.05
C GLN A 447 221.74 36.12 141.42
N SER A 448 222.06 37.41 141.25
CA SER A 448 223.39 37.88 140.81
C SER A 448 223.76 39.19 141.54
N MET A 449 224.26 39.19 142.78
CA MET A 449 225.68 38.94 143.08
C MET A 449 226.65 39.57 142.06
#